data_AF-A0A819G2Q9-F1
#
_entry.id   AF-A0A819G2Q9-F1
#
_cell.length_a   1.000
_cell.length_b   1.000
_cell.length_c   1.000
_cell.angle_alpha   90.00
_cell.angle_beta   90.00
_cell.angle_gamma   90.00
#
_symmetry.space_group_name_H-M   'P 1'
#
loop_
_entity.id
_entity.type
_entity.pdbx_description
1 polymer ?
#
loop_
_entity_poly.entity_id
_entity_poly.type
_entity_poly.pdbx_seq_one_letter_code
_entity_poly.pdbx_strand_id
1 'polypeptide(L)'
;MHRSEKDYEVGYLRRIQEEERQAFIGTNTVGGDAIATKVVELSKKNRELSSELESERAKLKKLSIKCKELESINNKTQGDIQRTSVVVDENKAEKELKELRDKVKDLQARHTEAKSQLDITKQELKKTQKALEKEVGDSVNIQAILNGTVNWRGRQQQILALQDKVNELKARTNMISTNGFNEDWDGNSLGSKYDDTMSVAQQRHRDDIRRIERDRKDLFEQQKQEIQSIRNEQQALKDKFEQSKTRNTILSNEVKTLREQLRASLEKSKHDDELVAVLLKQQQQMKVTHEQLQKDLDMKSKMNAELEQTQKLDQMKQTNMIKQLQLVLDQKETKLRELEMHLDENRIDYEKDDTEISSTFVKPDESLAFVNITSRHTPMQSVTLAPMQLTALKHSTTDPVLNRLEKNGFTNTSSSRPPSAANAKRTSEDNDLKCINSALEVERNRLVDFIQTLQKRLDNANSQIVDRENKLIEQRKVNVRLEKDMDKVKLDLNNVKNRTVKGRGTVPSLPKSVSMMSDSRETIEELEMRLSLKAEENDALKNAMKSMLDAKEEDLKLYNETIQSVKDIFLQGIQHYKPLQTTRGST
;
A
#
# COMPACT_ATOMS: atom_id res chain seq x y z
N MET A 1 -92.07 -6.66 39.87
CA MET A 1 -90.87 -5.80 39.72
C MET A 1 -89.83 -6.42 38.78
N HIS A 2 -89.21 -7.57 39.08
CA HIS A 2 -88.07 -8.11 38.30
C HIS A 2 -88.19 -8.25 36.76
N ARG A 3 -89.38 -8.31 36.14
CA ARG A 3 -89.48 -8.22 34.66
C ARG A 3 -89.10 -6.83 34.15
N SER A 4 -89.70 -5.78 34.70
CA SER A 4 -89.44 -4.39 34.31
C SER A 4 -87.98 -3.98 34.53
N GLU A 5 -87.32 -4.59 35.51
CA GLU A 5 -85.91 -4.38 35.85
C GLU A 5 -84.99 -5.02 34.80
N LYS A 6 -85.26 -6.28 34.43
CA LYS A 6 -84.58 -6.95 33.31
C LYS A 6 -84.83 -6.27 31.96
N ASP A 7 -86.05 -5.80 31.70
CA ASP A 7 -86.36 -5.09 30.46
C ASP A 7 -85.61 -3.74 30.38
N TYR A 8 -85.43 -3.05 31.50
CA TYR A 8 -84.58 -1.85 31.59
C TYR A 8 -83.10 -2.18 31.36
N GLU A 9 -82.57 -3.24 31.97
CA GLU A 9 -81.17 -3.62 31.84
C GLU A 9 -80.84 -4.14 30.42
N VAL A 10 -81.75 -4.90 29.80
CA VAL A 10 -81.65 -5.27 28.38
C VAL A 10 -81.72 -4.03 27.46
N GLY A 11 -82.54 -3.04 27.80
CA GLY A 11 -82.58 -1.75 27.09
C GLY A 11 -81.28 -0.95 27.23
N TYR A 12 -80.69 -0.95 28.43
CA TYR A 12 -79.43 -0.26 28.74
C TYR A 12 -78.22 -0.92 28.07
N LEU A 13 -78.08 -2.25 28.17
CA LEU A 13 -77.04 -3.01 27.49
C LEU A 13 -77.13 -2.88 25.96
N ARG A 14 -78.34 -2.86 25.40
CA ARG A 14 -78.55 -2.61 23.96
C ARG A 14 -78.15 -1.19 23.56
N ARG A 15 -78.36 -0.20 24.43
CA ARG A 15 -77.91 1.19 24.19
C ARG A 15 -76.40 1.29 24.21
N ILE A 16 -75.72 0.67 25.18
CA ILE A 16 -74.25 0.61 25.24
C ILE A 16 -73.70 -0.08 23.99
N GLN A 17 -74.24 -1.23 23.58
CA GLN A 17 -73.80 -1.91 22.37
C GLN A 17 -74.02 -1.08 21.09
N GLU A 18 -75.10 -0.30 21.02
CA GLU A 18 -75.35 0.60 19.88
C GLU A 18 -74.41 1.82 19.90
N GLU A 19 -74.10 2.37 21.07
CA GLU A 19 -73.11 3.45 21.26
C GLU A 19 -71.68 2.98 20.93
N GLU A 20 -71.25 1.80 21.39
CA GLU A 20 -69.97 1.18 21.01
C GLU A 20 -69.91 0.89 19.50
N ARG A 21 -71.01 0.39 18.91
CA ARG A 21 -71.10 0.17 17.46
C ARG A 21 -71.02 1.49 16.68
N GLN A 22 -71.65 2.56 17.17
CA GLN A 22 -71.56 3.89 16.56
C GLN A 22 -70.18 4.52 16.74
N ALA A 23 -69.49 4.28 17.86
CA ALA A 23 -68.09 4.70 18.03
C ALA A 23 -67.16 3.97 17.05
N PHE A 24 -67.37 2.66 16.84
CA PHE A 24 -66.62 1.85 15.87
C PHE A 24 -66.92 2.24 14.40
N ILE A 25 -68.14 2.66 14.08
CA ILE A 25 -68.50 3.19 12.76
C ILE A 25 -68.01 4.64 12.58
N GLY A 26 -68.01 5.44 13.64
CA GLY A 26 -67.57 6.84 13.64
C GLY A 26 -66.07 7.02 13.40
N THR A 27 -65.23 6.04 13.76
CA THR A 27 -63.78 6.05 13.44
C THR A 27 -63.48 5.66 11.98
N ASN A 28 -64.42 5.04 11.28
CA ASN A 28 -64.23 4.53 9.91
C ASN A 28 -64.34 5.59 8.79
N THR A 29 -64.78 6.82 9.08
CA THR A 29 -65.05 7.84 8.03
C THR A 29 -63.87 8.72 7.65
N VAL A 30 -62.85 8.83 8.51
CA VAL A 30 -61.64 9.65 8.25
C VAL A 30 -60.35 8.92 8.66
N GLY A 31 -60.34 8.25 9.82
CA GLY A 31 -59.20 7.45 10.27
C GLY A 31 -59.10 6.11 9.54
N GLY A 32 -60.22 5.40 9.42
CA GLY A 32 -60.29 4.13 8.68
C GLY A 32 -59.89 4.24 7.21
N ASP A 33 -60.34 5.29 6.51
CA ASP A 33 -60.00 5.52 5.11
C ASP A 33 -58.52 5.90 4.90
N ALA A 34 -57.93 6.68 5.83
CA ALA A 34 -56.50 6.95 5.84
C ALA A 34 -55.64 5.68 6.06
N ILE A 35 -56.12 4.75 6.90
CA ILE A 35 -55.46 3.45 7.12
C ILE A 35 -55.65 2.54 5.89
N ALA A 36 -56.87 2.47 5.33
CA ALA A 36 -57.17 1.66 4.15
C ALA A 36 -56.36 2.11 2.94
N THR A 37 -56.33 3.41 2.64
CA THR A 37 -55.48 3.98 1.58
C THR A 37 -54.00 3.70 1.84
N LYS A 38 -53.52 3.79 3.09
CA LYS A 38 -52.13 3.43 3.42
C LYS A 38 -51.83 1.95 3.22
N VAL A 39 -52.77 1.06 3.55
CA VAL A 39 -52.65 -0.39 3.31
C VAL A 39 -52.62 -0.70 1.81
N VAL A 40 -53.43 -0.04 0.96
CA VAL A 40 -53.33 -0.29 -0.50
C VAL A 40 -52.07 0.34 -1.09
N GLU A 41 -51.61 1.50 -0.60
CA GLU A 41 -50.35 2.13 -1.02
C GLU A 41 -49.15 1.22 -0.69
N LEU A 42 -49.08 0.70 0.55
CA LEU A 42 -48.05 -0.25 0.97
C LEU A 42 -48.15 -1.57 0.21
N SER A 43 -49.36 -2.06 -0.07
CA SER A 43 -49.57 -3.28 -0.88
C SER A 43 -49.12 -3.08 -2.33
N LYS A 44 -49.37 -1.90 -2.91
CA LYS A 44 -48.90 -1.55 -4.26
C LYS A 44 -47.38 -1.45 -4.29
N LYS A 45 -46.77 -0.75 -3.32
CA LYS A 45 -45.32 -0.65 -3.18
C LYS A 45 -44.66 -2.02 -2.97
N ASN A 46 -45.29 -2.93 -2.22
CA ASN A 46 -44.79 -4.28 -2.02
C ASN A 46 -44.87 -5.15 -3.30
N ARG A 47 -45.92 -4.96 -4.12
CA ARG A 47 -45.99 -5.57 -5.47
C ARG A 47 -44.92 -5.00 -6.40
N GLU A 48 -44.72 -3.69 -6.42
CA GLU A 48 -43.69 -3.02 -7.22
C GLU A 48 -42.28 -3.52 -6.85
N LEU A 49 -41.93 -3.51 -5.57
CA LEU A 49 -40.66 -4.06 -5.05
C LEU A 49 -40.49 -5.55 -5.36
N SER A 50 -41.57 -6.35 -5.30
CA SER A 50 -41.52 -7.77 -5.67
C SER A 50 -41.20 -7.96 -7.15
N SER A 51 -41.82 -7.18 -8.04
CA SER A 51 -41.57 -7.24 -9.49
C SER A 51 -40.17 -6.74 -9.87
N GLU A 52 -39.67 -5.70 -9.19
CA GLU A 52 -38.33 -5.18 -9.39
C GLU A 52 -37.27 -6.21 -8.97
N LEU A 53 -37.44 -6.82 -7.79
CA LEU A 53 -36.58 -7.88 -7.26
C LEU A 53 -36.58 -9.12 -8.18
N GLU A 54 -37.73 -9.50 -8.75
CA GLU A 54 -37.80 -10.58 -9.75
C GLU A 54 -37.07 -10.21 -11.05
N SER A 55 -37.19 -8.96 -11.51
CA SER A 55 -36.47 -8.46 -12.68
C SER A 55 -34.94 -8.47 -12.47
N GLU A 56 -34.46 -8.09 -11.28
CA GLU A 56 -33.04 -8.14 -10.92
C GLU A 56 -32.55 -9.59 -10.77
N ARG A 57 -33.35 -10.49 -10.18
CA ARG A 57 -33.05 -11.93 -10.18
C ARG A 57 -32.95 -12.49 -11.60
N ALA A 58 -33.77 -12.03 -12.54
CA ALA A 58 -33.69 -12.43 -13.94
C ALA A 58 -32.42 -11.90 -14.64
N LYS A 59 -32.02 -10.65 -14.37
CA LYS A 59 -30.74 -10.06 -14.84
C LYS A 59 -29.54 -10.82 -14.27
N LEU A 60 -29.54 -11.10 -12.97
CA LEU A 60 -28.49 -11.89 -12.29
C LEU A 60 -28.38 -13.32 -12.85
N LYS A 61 -29.51 -13.99 -13.13
CA LYS A 61 -29.50 -15.30 -13.81
C LYS A 61 -28.86 -15.22 -15.21
N LYS A 62 -29.22 -14.21 -16.02
CA LYS A 62 -28.63 -13.98 -17.35
C LYS A 62 -27.12 -13.71 -17.27
N LEU A 63 -26.68 -12.87 -16.32
CA LEU A 63 -25.26 -12.60 -16.08
C LEU A 63 -24.52 -13.85 -15.60
N SER A 64 -25.09 -14.63 -14.68
CA SER A 64 -24.49 -15.87 -14.20
C SER A 64 -24.33 -16.93 -15.31
N ILE A 65 -25.31 -17.06 -16.21
CA ILE A 65 -25.20 -17.92 -17.39
C ILE A 65 -24.06 -17.42 -18.29
N LYS A 66 -23.99 -16.11 -18.56
CA LYS A 66 -22.93 -15.52 -19.40
C LYS A 66 -21.53 -15.65 -18.79
N CYS A 67 -21.37 -15.56 -17.48
CA CYS A 67 -20.10 -15.85 -16.81
C CYS A 67 -19.71 -17.33 -17.00
N LYS A 68 -20.63 -18.27 -16.80
CA LYS A 68 -20.37 -19.71 -17.02
C LYS A 68 -20.04 -20.05 -18.48
N GLU A 69 -20.66 -19.34 -19.43
CA GLU A 69 -20.37 -19.46 -20.85
C GLU A 69 -18.94 -18.95 -21.17
N LEU A 70 -18.56 -17.78 -20.65
CA LEU A 70 -17.21 -17.23 -20.79
C LEU A 70 -16.15 -18.10 -20.11
N GLU A 71 -16.44 -18.65 -18.92
CA GLU A 71 -15.59 -19.63 -18.23
C GLU A 71 -15.44 -20.93 -19.06
N SER A 72 -16.52 -21.41 -19.68
CA SER A 72 -16.48 -22.58 -20.57
C SER A 72 -15.65 -22.32 -21.84
N ILE A 73 -15.75 -21.12 -22.42
CA ILE A 73 -14.91 -20.71 -23.56
C ILE A 73 -13.44 -20.63 -23.14
N ASN A 74 -13.14 -19.97 -22.01
CA ASN A 74 -11.78 -19.82 -21.49
C ASN A 74 -11.11 -21.19 -21.21
N ASN A 75 -11.86 -22.13 -20.64
CA ASN A 75 -11.39 -23.48 -20.36
C ASN A 75 -11.20 -24.32 -21.64
N LYS A 76 -12.03 -24.12 -22.69
CA LYS A 76 -11.81 -24.74 -24.00
C LYS A 76 -10.54 -24.21 -24.68
N THR A 77 -10.30 -22.90 -24.62
CA THR A 77 -9.06 -22.30 -25.16
C THR A 77 -7.78 -22.71 -24.42
N GLN A 78 -7.87 -23.21 -23.18
CA GLN A 78 -6.72 -23.82 -22.50
C GLN A 78 -6.54 -25.32 -22.82
N GLY A 79 -7.57 -26.01 -23.32
CA GLY A 79 -7.51 -27.43 -23.67
C GLY A 79 -6.85 -27.74 -25.02
N ASP A 80 -7.03 -26.87 -26.02
CA ASP A 80 -6.63 -27.16 -27.42
C ASP A 80 -5.17 -26.80 -27.78
N ILE A 81 -4.41 -26.16 -26.87
CA ILE A 81 -2.99 -25.82 -27.10
C ILE A 81 -2.09 -27.07 -27.24
N GLN A 82 -2.62 -28.27 -26.97
CA GLN A 82 -1.85 -29.51 -26.94
C GLN A 82 -2.37 -30.62 -27.86
N ARG A 83 -3.01 -30.27 -29.00
CA ARG A 83 -3.14 -31.13 -30.20
C ARG A 83 -3.80 -30.38 -31.39
N THR A 84 -3.00 -29.74 -32.25
CA THR A 84 -3.09 -29.91 -33.72
C THR A 84 -2.07 -29.03 -34.44
N SER A 85 -1.14 -29.67 -35.15
CA SER A 85 -0.33 -29.01 -36.17
C SER A 85 -1.16 -28.83 -37.44
N VAL A 86 -1.84 -27.70 -37.59
CA VAL A 86 -2.42 -27.27 -38.88
C VAL A 86 -1.98 -25.84 -39.16
N VAL A 87 -1.26 -25.67 -40.27
CA VAL A 87 -0.72 -24.38 -40.72
C VAL A 87 -1.87 -23.46 -41.11
N VAL A 88 -2.20 -22.52 -40.24
CA VAL A 88 -2.90 -21.27 -40.57
C VAL A 88 -1.99 -20.13 -40.16
N ASP A 89 -1.85 -19.14 -41.03
CA ASP A 89 -0.80 -18.11 -40.98
C ASP A 89 -1.03 -17.12 -39.81
N GLU A 90 -0.57 -17.48 -38.61
CA GLU A 90 -0.75 -16.72 -37.35
C GLU A 90 -0.29 -15.27 -37.49
N ASN A 91 0.78 -15.02 -38.25
CA ASN A 91 1.31 -13.68 -38.54
C ASN A 91 0.28 -12.78 -39.25
N LYS A 92 -0.60 -13.36 -40.08
CA LYS A 92 -1.62 -12.61 -40.80
C LYS A 92 -2.80 -12.25 -39.89
N ALA A 93 -3.27 -13.19 -39.08
CA ALA A 93 -4.33 -12.95 -38.11
C ALA A 93 -3.90 -11.95 -37.02
N GLU A 94 -2.66 -12.03 -36.51
CA GLU A 94 -2.14 -11.07 -35.53
C GLU A 94 -1.97 -9.67 -36.14
N LYS A 95 -1.53 -9.58 -37.41
CA LYS A 95 -1.42 -8.31 -38.13
C LYS A 95 -2.80 -7.67 -38.37
N GLU A 96 -3.80 -8.43 -38.80
CA GLU A 96 -5.18 -7.95 -38.97
C GLU A 96 -5.80 -7.51 -37.63
N LEU A 97 -5.55 -8.24 -36.53
CA LEU A 97 -5.97 -7.85 -35.18
C LEU A 97 -5.27 -6.56 -34.71
N LYS A 98 -4.00 -6.34 -35.07
CA LYS A 98 -3.27 -5.11 -34.77
C LYS A 98 -3.81 -3.92 -35.59
N GLU A 99 -4.02 -4.11 -36.89
CA GLU A 99 -4.61 -3.09 -37.78
C GLU A 99 -6.03 -2.70 -37.33
N LEU A 100 -6.86 -3.67 -36.93
CA LEU A 100 -8.18 -3.40 -36.34
C LEU A 100 -8.08 -2.67 -35.00
N ARG A 101 -7.15 -3.05 -34.13
CA ARG A 101 -6.92 -2.38 -32.84
C ARG A 101 -6.47 -0.93 -33.03
N ASP A 102 -5.59 -0.65 -33.98
CA ASP A 102 -5.10 0.69 -34.25
C ASP A 102 -6.16 1.54 -34.99
N LYS A 103 -6.98 0.93 -35.86
CA LYS A 103 -8.18 1.58 -36.44
C LYS A 103 -9.25 1.92 -35.40
N VAL A 104 -9.43 1.08 -34.38
CA VAL A 104 -10.31 1.39 -33.23
C VAL A 104 -9.75 2.58 -32.44
N LYS A 105 -8.43 2.66 -32.21
CA LYS A 105 -7.82 3.82 -31.54
C LYS A 105 -7.97 5.11 -32.35
N ASP A 106 -7.75 5.06 -33.66
CA ASP A 106 -7.94 6.23 -34.55
C ASP A 106 -9.41 6.70 -34.54
N LEU A 107 -10.37 5.78 -34.65
CA LEU A 107 -11.80 6.12 -34.52
C LEU A 107 -12.16 6.67 -33.14
N GLN A 108 -11.56 6.15 -32.05
CA GLN A 108 -11.73 6.71 -30.71
C GLN A 108 -11.15 8.11 -30.59
N ALA A 109 -9.96 8.37 -31.13
CA ALA A 109 -9.33 9.69 -31.17
C ALA A 109 -10.21 10.69 -31.93
N ARG A 110 -10.63 10.35 -33.17
CA ARG A 110 -11.55 11.17 -33.97
C ARG A 110 -12.89 11.41 -33.28
N HIS A 111 -13.42 10.42 -32.54
CA HIS A 111 -14.64 10.59 -31.76
C HIS A 111 -14.45 11.61 -30.61
N THR A 112 -13.32 11.54 -29.90
CA THR A 112 -13.01 12.52 -28.85
C THR A 112 -12.77 13.93 -29.41
N GLU A 113 -12.13 14.04 -30.58
CA GLU A 113 -11.92 15.31 -31.27
C GLU A 113 -13.24 15.91 -31.76
N ALA A 114 -14.08 15.14 -32.45
CA ALA A 114 -15.39 15.58 -32.91
C ALA A 114 -16.30 16.00 -31.73
N LYS A 115 -16.22 15.31 -30.59
CA LYS A 115 -16.91 15.71 -29.36
C LYS A 115 -16.38 17.04 -28.79
N SER A 116 -15.07 17.26 -28.83
CA SER A 116 -14.46 18.54 -28.45
C SER A 116 -14.92 19.69 -29.36
N GLN A 117 -14.89 19.48 -30.68
CA GLN A 117 -15.38 20.46 -31.67
C GLN A 117 -16.89 20.75 -31.50
N LEU A 118 -17.71 19.74 -31.19
CA LEU A 118 -19.13 19.91 -30.87
C LEU A 118 -19.33 20.79 -29.62
N ASP A 119 -18.49 20.65 -28.60
CA ASP A 119 -18.62 21.43 -27.37
C ASP A 119 -18.07 22.86 -27.54
N ILE A 120 -17.04 23.07 -28.37
CA ILE A 120 -16.56 24.40 -28.79
C ILE A 120 -17.67 25.13 -29.58
N THR A 121 -18.21 24.51 -30.63
CA THR A 121 -19.26 25.13 -31.47
C THR A 121 -20.54 25.42 -30.67
N LYS A 122 -20.92 24.59 -29.70
CA LYS A 122 -22.01 24.91 -28.73
C LYS A 122 -21.68 26.10 -27.84
N GLN A 123 -20.44 26.28 -27.39
CA GLN A 123 -20.04 27.44 -26.60
C GLN A 123 -20.04 28.71 -27.45
N GLU A 124 -19.58 28.64 -28.70
CA GLU A 124 -19.64 29.73 -29.65
C GLU A 124 -21.08 30.12 -29.98
N LEU A 125 -21.96 29.15 -30.23
CA LEU A 125 -23.40 29.38 -30.43
C LEU A 125 -24.05 30.07 -29.21
N LYS A 126 -23.65 29.71 -27.98
CA LYS A 126 -24.10 30.41 -26.77
C LYS A 126 -23.54 31.83 -26.66
N LYS A 127 -22.31 32.07 -27.10
CA LYS A 127 -21.69 33.42 -27.13
C LYS A 127 -22.36 34.31 -28.18
N THR A 128 -22.61 33.80 -29.39
CA THR A 128 -23.31 34.54 -30.45
C THR A 128 -24.76 34.81 -30.07
N GLN A 129 -25.49 33.82 -29.52
CA GLN A 129 -26.84 34.06 -29.00
C GLN A 129 -26.85 35.19 -27.96
N LYS A 130 -25.94 35.18 -26.97
CA LYS A 130 -25.80 36.26 -25.97
C LYS A 130 -25.40 37.62 -26.56
N ALA A 131 -24.68 37.63 -27.70
CA ALA A 131 -24.39 38.86 -28.41
C ALA A 131 -25.66 39.41 -29.10
N LEU A 132 -26.43 38.54 -29.76
CA LEU A 132 -27.74 38.91 -30.32
C LEU A 132 -28.71 39.37 -29.23
N GLU A 133 -28.76 38.73 -28.06
CA GLU A 133 -29.62 39.16 -26.93
C GLU A 133 -29.35 40.62 -26.54
N LYS A 134 -28.08 41.06 -26.52
CA LYS A 134 -27.70 42.45 -26.21
C LYS A 134 -28.06 43.46 -27.30
N GLU A 135 -27.95 43.05 -28.56
CA GLU A 135 -28.30 43.86 -29.74
C GLU A 135 -29.81 43.94 -29.99
N VAL A 136 -30.56 42.92 -29.62
CA VAL A 136 -32.03 42.89 -29.73
C VAL A 136 -32.67 43.53 -28.50
N GLY A 137 -32.09 43.34 -27.31
CA GLY A 137 -32.56 43.84 -26.02
C GLY A 137 -33.08 42.71 -25.11
N ASP A 138 -32.79 42.81 -23.81
CA ASP A 138 -32.98 41.75 -22.80
C ASP A 138 -34.43 41.25 -22.62
N SER A 139 -35.42 41.94 -23.21
CA SER A 139 -36.85 41.63 -23.11
C SER A 139 -37.43 40.83 -24.29
N VAL A 140 -36.62 40.45 -25.28
CA VAL A 140 -37.13 39.88 -26.54
C VAL A 140 -36.69 38.43 -26.76
N ASN A 141 -37.66 37.53 -26.95
CA ASN A 141 -37.40 36.12 -27.20
C ASN A 141 -36.94 35.90 -28.66
N ILE A 142 -35.66 35.54 -28.84
CA ILE A 142 -35.05 35.27 -30.16
C ILE A 142 -35.81 34.19 -30.94
N GLN A 143 -36.39 33.17 -30.28
CA GLN A 143 -37.19 32.13 -30.96
C GLN A 143 -38.48 32.71 -31.57
N ALA A 144 -39.07 33.75 -30.98
CA ALA A 144 -40.25 34.41 -31.53
C ALA A 144 -39.93 35.29 -32.76
N ILE A 145 -38.71 35.86 -32.81
CA ILE A 145 -38.21 36.54 -34.01
C ILE A 145 -37.94 35.54 -35.13
N LEU A 146 -37.23 34.43 -34.85
CA LEU A 146 -36.94 33.39 -35.85
C LEU A 146 -38.22 32.77 -36.43
N ASN A 147 -39.25 32.57 -35.61
CA ASN A 147 -40.53 32.03 -36.05
C ASN A 147 -41.44 33.08 -36.72
N GLY A 148 -40.97 34.32 -36.91
CA GLY A 148 -41.70 35.38 -37.61
C GLY A 148 -42.97 35.88 -36.91
N THR A 149 -43.19 35.55 -35.64
CA THR A 149 -44.43 35.90 -34.91
C THR A 149 -44.41 37.30 -34.31
N VAL A 150 -43.28 38.02 -34.43
CA VAL A 150 -43.09 39.37 -33.88
C VAL A 150 -42.42 40.26 -34.93
N ASN A 151 -43.08 41.35 -35.32
CA ASN A 151 -42.52 42.41 -36.19
C ASN A 151 -41.51 43.28 -35.40
N TRP A 152 -40.44 42.66 -34.88
CA TRP A 152 -39.42 43.36 -34.10
C TRP A 152 -38.51 44.22 -34.98
N ARG A 153 -38.34 45.49 -34.61
CA ARG A 153 -37.39 46.42 -35.23
C ARG A 153 -36.14 46.50 -34.35
N GLY A 154 -34.98 46.13 -34.88
CA GLY A 154 -33.75 45.99 -34.10
C GLY A 154 -33.35 47.27 -33.34
N ARG A 155 -32.75 47.11 -32.15
CA ARG A 155 -32.39 48.22 -31.24
C ARG A 155 -31.58 49.30 -31.95
N GLN A 156 -30.59 48.92 -32.77
CA GLN A 156 -29.80 49.87 -33.54
C GLN A 156 -30.65 50.70 -34.53
N GLN A 157 -31.66 50.08 -35.17
CA GLN A 157 -32.57 50.78 -36.08
C GLN A 157 -33.60 51.64 -35.33
N GLN A 158 -33.89 51.32 -34.06
CA GLN A 158 -34.68 52.16 -33.16
C GLN A 158 -33.87 53.34 -32.63
N ILE A 159 -32.59 53.13 -32.29
CA ILE A 159 -31.63 54.18 -31.91
C ILE A 159 -31.44 55.16 -33.08
N LEU A 160 -31.20 54.67 -34.30
CA LEU A 160 -31.10 55.53 -35.49
C LEU A 160 -32.39 56.35 -35.70
N ALA A 161 -33.57 55.72 -35.66
CA ALA A 161 -34.84 56.44 -35.80
C ALA A 161 -35.07 57.48 -34.68
N LEU A 162 -34.60 57.23 -33.46
CA LEU A 162 -34.63 58.20 -32.36
C LEU A 162 -33.58 59.30 -32.53
N GLN A 163 -32.39 59.00 -33.05
CA GLN A 163 -31.34 59.98 -33.37
C GLN A 163 -31.79 60.90 -34.50
N ASP A 164 -32.35 60.36 -35.58
CA ASP A 164 -32.93 61.13 -36.68
C ASP A 164 -34.04 62.04 -36.16
N LYS A 165 -34.93 61.53 -35.30
CA LYS A 165 -36.02 62.34 -34.72
C LYS A 165 -35.52 63.37 -33.71
N VAL A 166 -34.46 63.09 -32.94
CA VAL A 166 -33.80 64.07 -32.07
C VAL A 166 -33.09 65.13 -32.90
N ASN A 167 -32.48 64.77 -34.04
CA ASN A 167 -31.86 65.73 -34.95
C ASN A 167 -32.90 66.59 -35.66
N GLU A 168 -34.03 66.01 -36.07
CA GLU A 168 -35.19 66.73 -36.62
C GLU A 168 -35.79 67.69 -35.59
N LEU A 169 -35.99 67.23 -34.34
CA LEU A 169 -36.48 68.07 -33.24
C LEU A 169 -35.47 69.17 -32.89
N LYS A 170 -34.16 68.88 -32.84
CA LYS A 170 -33.11 69.89 -32.66
C LYS A 170 -33.09 70.91 -33.80
N ALA A 171 -33.27 70.48 -35.05
CA ALA A 171 -33.37 71.39 -36.19
C ALA A 171 -34.60 72.28 -36.07
N ARG A 172 -35.77 71.71 -35.70
CA ARG A 172 -37.00 72.47 -35.41
C ARG A 172 -36.81 73.46 -34.24
N THR A 173 -36.19 73.04 -33.14
CA THR A 173 -35.89 73.93 -32.00
C THR A 173 -34.89 75.01 -32.38
N ASN A 174 -33.83 74.70 -33.12
CA ASN A 174 -32.89 75.71 -33.61
C ASN A 174 -33.58 76.72 -34.53
N MET A 175 -34.48 76.29 -35.43
CA MET A 175 -35.29 77.20 -36.26
C MET A 175 -36.23 78.10 -35.43
N ILE A 176 -36.72 77.60 -34.29
CA ILE A 176 -37.53 78.39 -33.34
C ILE A 176 -36.63 79.37 -32.57
N SER A 177 -35.43 78.95 -32.13
CA SER A 177 -34.45 79.81 -31.44
C SER A 177 -33.85 80.88 -32.35
N THR A 178 -33.61 80.61 -33.64
CA THR A 178 -33.12 81.64 -34.59
C THR A 178 -34.16 82.72 -34.89
N ASN A 179 -35.43 82.47 -34.57
CA ASN A 179 -36.52 83.45 -34.66
C ASN A 179 -36.98 83.97 -33.28
N GLY A 180 -36.28 83.61 -32.20
CA GLY A 180 -36.69 83.87 -30.82
C GLY A 180 -35.53 84.28 -29.93
N PHE A 181 -35.25 85.59 -29.92
CA PHE A 181 -34.47 86.31 -28.91
C PHE A 181 -32.95 86.00 -28.85
N ASN A 182 -32.15 86.89 -29.45
CA ASN A 182 -30.73 87.02 -29.12
C ASN A 182 -30.60 87.56 -27.69
N GLU A 183 -30.02 86.79 -26.78
CA GLU A 183 -29.35 87.34 -25.61
C GLU A 183 -28.13 86.47 -25.26
N ASP A 184 -26.95 87.10 -25.18
CA ASP A 184 -25.67 86.44 -24.91
C ASP A 184 -25.61 85.91 -23.47
N TRP A 185 -26.03 84.66 -23.25
CA TRP A 185 -25.88 83.99 -21.97
C TRP A 185 -24.48 83.41 -21.80
N ASP A 186 -23.54 84.24 -21.34
CA ASP A 186 -22.17 83.82 -21.04
C ASP A 186 -22.15 82.77 -19.90
N GLY A 187 -21.72 81.56 -20.25
CA GLY A 187 -21.99 80.32 -19.51
C GLY A 187 -21.17 80.09 -18.24
N ASN A 188 -20.61 81.13 -17.62
CA ASN A 188 -19.59 80.97 -16.55
C ASN A 188 -19.84 81.75 -15.25
N SER A 189 -21.03 82.33 -15.03
CA SER A 189 -21.36 83.09 -13.80
C SER A 189 -22.63 82.59 -13.06
N LEU A 190 -22.96 81.30 -13.17
CA LEU A 190 -24.14 80.71 -12.53
C LEU A 190 -23.85 79.63 -11.46
N GLY A 191 -22.58 79.47 -11.06
CA GLY A 191 -22.18 78.44 -10.08
C GLY A 191 -22.26 78.85 -8.60
N SER A 192 -22.40 80.15 -8.29
CA SER A 192 -22.04 80.67 -6.95
C SER A 192 -23.05 81.64 -6.31
N LYS A 193 -24.29 81.74 -6.84
CA LYS A 193 -25.33 82.65 -6.34
C LYS A 193 -26.68 81.99 -6.00
N TYR A 194 -26.74 80.66 -5.96
CA TYR A 194 -27.95 79.89 -5.62
C TYR A 194 -27.88 79.10 -4.30
N ASP A 195 -26.81 79.22 -3.51
CA ASP A 195 -26.67 78.45 -2.25
C ASP A 195 -27.55 79.01 -1.12
N ASP A 196 -27.81 80.33 -1.10
CA ASP A 196 -28.48 81.03 0.02
C ASP A 196 -30.02 80.98 -0.04
N THR A 197 -30.60 80.28 -1.03
CA THR A 197 -32.06 80.05 -1.16
C THR A 197 -32.41 78.58 -1.41
N MET A 198 -31.46 77.65 -1.24
CA MET A 198 -31.75 76.22 -1.29
C MET A 198 -32.61 75.79 -0.10
N SER A 199 -33.75 75.17 -0.38
CA SER A 199 -34.61 74.58 0.65
C SER A 199 -33.84 73.50 1.40
N VAL A 200 -34.10 73.37 2.71
CA VAL A 200 -33.54 72.29 3.57
C VAL A 200 -33.75 70.90 2.95
N ALA A 201 -34.82 70.70 2.17
CA ALA A 201 -35.05 69.48 1.40
C ALA A 201 -34.00 69.23 0.30
N GLN A 202 -33.63 70.27 -0.46
CA GLN A 202 -32.63 70.18 -1.54
C GLN A 202 -31.24 69.90 -0.98
N GLN A 203 -30.87 70.53 0.15
CA GLN A 203 -29.61 70.24 0.82
C GLN A 203 -29.55 68.79 1.32
N ARG A 204 -30.62 68.28 1.94
CA ARG A 204 -30.73 66.86 2.34
C ARG A 204 -30.54 65.91 1.16
N HIS A 205 -31.23 66.16 0.04
CA HIS A 205 -31.06 65.33 -1.17
C HIS A 205 -29.62 65.35 -1.72
N ARG A 206 -28.93 66.49 -1.66
CA ARG A 206 -27.52 66.61 -2.08
C ARG A 206 -26.58 65.79 -1.18
N ASP A 207 -26.80 65.82 0.13
CA ASP A 207 -26.01 65.04 1.09
C ASP A 207 -26.37 63.55 1.09
N ASP A 208 -27.62 63.20 0.75
CA ASP A 208 -28.05 61.83 0.46
C ASP A 208 -27.36 61.26 -0.79
N ILE A 209 -27.28 62.02 -1.88
CA ILE A 209 -26.54 61.64 -3.09
C ILE A 209 -25.06 61.40 -2.76
N ARG A 210 -24.41 62.35 -2.08
CA ARG A 210 -23.00 62.23 -1.63
C ARG A 210 -22.76 61.02 -0.73
N ARG A 211 -23.75 60.63 0.08
CA ARG A 211 -23.68 59.42 0.90
C ARG A 211 -23.75 58.18 0.03
N ILE A 212 -24.75 58.07 -0.85
CA ILE A 212 -24.90 56.95 -1.80
C ILE A 212 -23.66 56.80 -2.70
N GLU A 213 -23.05 57.90 -3.14
CA GLU A 213 -21.81 57.89 -3.92
C GLU A 213 -20.61 57.35 -3.13
N ARG A 214 -20.47 57.72 -1.85
CA ARG A 214 -19.45 57.15 -0.96
C ARG A 214 -19.71 55.67 -0.68
N ASP A 215 -20.91 55.32 -0.25
CA ASP A 215 -21.30 53.93 0.06
C ASP A 215 -21.09 53.01 -1.17
N ARG A 216 -21.42 53.50 -2.38
CA ARG A 216 -21.15 52.79 -3.65
C ARG A 216 -19.65 52.65 -3.95
N LYS A 217 -18.84 53.68 -3.66
CA LYS A 217 -17.37 53.63 -3.85
C LYS A 217 -16.72 52.67 -2.86
N ASP A 218 -17.16 52.70 -1.61
CA ASP A 218 -16.64 51.86 -0.54
C ASP A 218 -17.01 50.39 -0.78
N LEU A 219 -18.26 50.11 -1.19
CA LEU A 219 -18.68 48.77 -1.63
C LEU A 219 -17.88 48.28 -2.85
N PHE A 220 -17.60 49.16 -3.83
CA PHE A 220 -16.80 48.79 -5.00
C PHE A 220 -15.35 48.45 -4.63
N GLU A 221 -14.74 49.21 -3.72
CA GLU A 221 -13.38 48.94 -3.26
C GLU A 221 -13.33 47.68 -2.38
N GLN A 222 -14.34 47.43 -1.54
CA GLN A 222 -14.50 46.15 -0.80
C GLN A 222 -14.59 44.96 -1.75
N GLN A 223 -15.49 45.00 -2.76
CA GLN A 223 -15.62 43.93 -3.76
C GLN A 223 -14.33 43.72 -4.55
N LYS A 224 -13.60 44.80 -4.87
CA LYS A 224 -12.30 44.75 -5.54
C LYS A 224 -11.22 44.09 -4.67
N GLN A 225 -11.21 44.37 -3.36
CA GLN A 225 -10.32 43.72 -2.39
C GLN A 225 -10.66 42.23 -2.22
N GLU A 226 -11.95 41.89 -2.10
CA GLU A 226 -12.43 40.50 -2.02
C GLU A 226 -12.02 39.69 -3.25
N ILE A 227 -12.27 40.22 -4.45
CA ILE A 227 -11.84 39.62 -5.72
C ILE A 227 -10.31 39.42 -5.76
N GLN A 228 -9.54 40.35 -5.19
CA GLN A 228 -8.08 40.20 -5.12
C GLN A 228 -7.64 39.15 -4.10
N SER A 229 -8.30 39.05 -2.94
CA SER A 229 -8.04 37.96 -1.97
C SER A 229 -8.33 36.59 -2.59
N ILE A 230 -9.50 36.43 -3.19
CA ILE A 230 -9.91 35.18 -3.84
C ILE A 230 -8.94 34.78 -4.96
N ARG A 231 -8.42 35.75 -5.74
CA ARG A 231 -7.38 35.47 -6.74
C ARG A 231 -6.06 35.02 -6.13
N ASN A 232 -5.62 35.66 -5.05
CA ASN A 232 -4.40 35.28 -4.35
C ASN A 232 -4.53 33.88 -3.73
N GLU A 233 -5.68 33.56 -3.13
CA GLU A 233 -6.02 32.25 -2.59
C GLU A 233 -6.10 31.17 -3.68
N GLN A 234 -6.73 31.48 -4.82
CA GLN A 234 -6.78 30.59 -5.98
C GLN A 234 -5.38 30.26 -6.50
N GLN A 235 -4.49 31.26 -6.57
CA GLN A 235 -3.10 31.06 -6.99
C GLN A 235 -2.33 30.22 -5.97
N ALA A 236 -2.44 30.52 -4.67
CA ALA A 236 -1.80 29.74 -3.61
C ALA A 236 -2.29 28.28 -3.56
N LEU A 237 -3.58 28.03 -3.82
CA LEU A 237 -4.13 26.67 -3.93
C LEU A 237 -3.61 25.94 -5.18
N LYS A 238 -3.48 26.63 -6.31
CA LYS A 238 -2.90 26.09 -7.54
C LYS A 238 -1.43 25.69 -7.34
N ASP A 239 -0.65 26.52 -6.65
CA ASP A 239 0.76 26.23 -6.36
C ASP A 239 0.90 25.05 -5.39
N LYS A 240 0.07 24.97 -4.35
CA LYS A 240 -0.01 23.78 -3.47
C LYS A 240 -0.42 22.51 -4.22
N PHE A 241 -1.33 22.63 -5.21
CA PHE A 241 -1.73 21.50 -6.05
C PHE A 241 -0.59 21.01 -6.95
N GLU A 242 0.12 21.91 -7.64
CA GLU A 242 1.27 21.54 -8.46
C GLU A 242 2.44 21.00 -7.62
N GLN A 243 2.68 21.51 -6.39
CA GLN A 243 3.61 20.92 -5.43
C GLN A 243 3.21 19.49 -5.00
N SER A 244 1.93 19.27 -4.72
CA SER A 244 1.40 17.93 -4.39
C SER A 244 1.54 16.96 -5.56
N LYS A 245 1.27 17.43 -6.79
CA LYS A 245 1.40 16.69 -8.04
C LYS A 245 2.86 16.32 -8.34
N THR A 246 3.81 17.24 -8.22
CA THR A 246 5.23 16.93 -8.40
C THR A 246 5.72 15.95 -7.33
N ARG A 247 5.36 16.15 -6.05
CA ARG A 247 5.64 15.17 -4.98
C ARG A 247 5.07 13.78 -5.31
N ASN A 248 3.84 13.70 -5.83
CA ASN A 248 3.23 12.43 -6.24
C ASN A 248 4.00 11.77 -7.38
N THR A 249 4.46 12.52 -8.39
CA THR A 249 5.29 11.96 -9.48
C THR A 249 6.65 11.44 -8.98
N ILE A 250 7.29 12.13 -8.03
CA ILE A 250 8.56 11.70 -7.43
C ILE A 250 8.36 10.40 -6.64
N LEU A 251 7.37 10.37 -5.74
CA LEU A 251 7.03 9.16 -4.97
C LEU A 251 6.61 7.98 -5.87
N SER A 252 5.88 8.24 -6.96
CA SER A 252 5.52 7.22 -7.95
C SER A 252 6.75 6.62 -8.62
N ASN A 253 7.77 7.43 -8.92
CA ASN A 253 9.01 6.97 -9.50
C ASN A 253 9.88 6.22 -8.48
N GLU A 254 9.98 6.71 -7.24
CA GLU A 254 10.65 6.02 -6.14
C GLU A 254 10.06 4.62 -5.89
N VAL A 255 8.72 4.50 -5.88
CA VAL A 255 8.02 3.21 -5.78
C VAL A 255 8.31 2.29 -6.97
N LYS A 256 8.55 2.80 -8.17
CA LYS A 256 8.99 1.97 -9.32
C LYS A 256 10.41 1.45 -9.09
N THR A 257 11.35 2.33 -8.73
CA THR A 257 12.75 1.99 -8.45
C THR A 257 12.86 0.94 -7.34
N LEU A 258 12.12 1.11 -6.24
CA LEU A 258 12.08 0.14 -5.14
C LEU A 258 11.51 -1.22 -5.57
N ARG A 259 10.50 -1.24 -6.46
CA ARG A 259 9.96 -2.49 -7.04
C ARG A 259 10.96 -3.18 -7.96
N GLU A 260 11.76 -2.42 -8.71
CA GLU A 260 12.82 -2.96 -9.57
C GLU A 260 13.98 -3.52 -8.75
N GLN A 261 14.41 -2.82 -7.69
CA GLN A 261 15.37 -3.33 -6.72
C GLN A 261 14.89 -4.60 -6.02
N LEU A 262 13.61 -4.65 -5.60
CA LEU A 262 13.02 -5.84 -4.99
C LEU A 262 12.98 -7.02 -5.98
N ARG A 263 12.61 -6.80 -7.25
CA ARG A 263 12.67 -7.84 -8.30
C ARG A 263 14.08 -8.37 -8.48
N ALA A 264 15.09 -7.49 -8.56
CA ALA A 264 16.48 -7.91 -8.69
C ALA A 264 16.96 -8.72 -7.47
N SER A 265 16.51 -8.37 -6.26
CA SER A 265 16.81 -9.13 -5.04
C SER A 265 16.13 -10.50 -5.02
N LEU A 266 14.85 -10.57 -5.39
CA LEU A 266 14.13 -11.84 -5.54
C LEU A 266 14.74 -12.75 -6.61
N GLU A 267 15.22 -12.17 -7.71
CA GLU A 267 15.89 -12.94 -8.76
C GLU A 267 17.22 -13.51 -8.26
N LYS A 268 18.02 -12.74 -7.50
CA LYS A 268 19.22 -13.27 -6.82
C LYS A 268 18.87 -14.42 -5.87
N SER A 269 17.84 -14.26 -5.03
CA SER A 269 17.40 -15.32 -4.12
C SER A 269 17.10 -16.64 -4.85
N LYS A 270 16.48 -16.60 -6.04
CA LYS A 270 16.27 -17.82 -6.84
C LYS A 270 17.58 -18.44 -7.32
N HIS A 271 18.53 -17.63 -7.77
CA HIS A 271 19.85 -18.13 -8.20
C HIS A 271 20.62 -18.73 -7.01
N ASP A 272 20.47 -18.15 -5.81
CA ASP A 272 21.02 -18.68 -4.57
C ASP A 272 20.33 -20.01 -4.18
N ASP A 273 19.00 -20.10 -4.30
CA ASP A 273 18.23 -21.34 -4.08
C ASP A 273 18.63 -22.45 -5.08
N GLU A 274 18.82 -22.12 -6.36
CA GLU A 274 19.32 -23.03 -7.39
C GLU A 274 20.74 -23.51 -7.08
N LEU A 275 21.63 -22.60 -6.65
CA LEU A 275 22.99 -22.95 -6.23
C LEU A 275 22.98 -23.89 -5.01
N VAL A 276 22.15 -23.61 -4.01
CA VAL A 276 21.96 -24.49 -2.84
C VAL A 276 21.44 -25.85 -3.28
N ALA A 277 20.47 -25.92 -4.20
CA ALA A 277 19.97 -27.19 -4.72
C ALA A 277 21.05 -28.00 -5.47
N VAL A 278 21.91 -27.35 -6.25
CA VAL A 278 23.06 -27.99 -6.92
C VAL A 278 24.07 -28.51 -5.91
N LEU A 279 24.42 -27.72 -4.89
CA LEU A 279 25.36 -28.12 -3.84
C LEU A 279 24.82 -29.29 -3.00
N LEU A 280 23.55 -29.26 -2.62
CA LEU A 280 22.89 -30.38 -1.92
C LEU A 280 22.88 -31.66 -2.77
N LYS A 281 22.65 -31.53 -4.09
CA LYS A 281 22.73 -32.68 -5.02
C LYS A 281 24.15 -33.25 -5.11
N GLN A 282 25.18 -32.41 -5.17
CA GLN A 282 26.57 -32.85 -5.14
C GLN A 282 26.93 -33.52 -3.80
N GLN A 283 26.52 -32.94 -2.68
CA GLN A 283 26.73 -33.51 -1.34
C GLN A 283 26.07 -34.90 -1.22
N GLN A 284 24.83 -35.05 -1.71
CA GLN A 284 24.12 -36.32 -1.72
C GLN A 284 24.81 -37.35 -2.63
N GLN A 285 25.30 -36.95 -3.81
CA GLN A 285 26.06 -37.83 -4.70
C GLN A 285 27.36 -38.31 -4.03
N MET A 286 28.12 -37.40 -3.40
CA MET A 286 29.32 -37.74 -2.65
C MET A 286 29.03 -38.72 -1.51
N LYS A 287 27.94 -38.50 -0.75
CA LYS A 287 27.51 -39.41 0.32
C LYS A 287 27.19 -40.82 -0.21
N VAL A 288 26.45 -40.93 -1.32
CA VAL A 288 26.16 -42.22 -1.97
C VAL A 288 27.44 -42.92 -2.45
N THR A 289 28.40 -42.19 -3.04
CA THR A 289 29.69 -42.79 -3.43
C THR A 289 30.51 -43.26 -2.23
N HIS A 290 30.46 -42.55 -1.11
CA HIS A 290 31.12 -42.96 0.12
C HIS A 290 30.47 -44.22 0.74
N GLU A 291 29.14 -44.28 0.79
CA GLU A 291 28.39 -45.46 1.23
C GLU A 291 28.65 -46.69 0.34
N GLN A 292 28.86 -46.50 -0.97
CA GLN A 292 29.23 -47.59 -1.88
C GLN A 292 30.67 -48.04 -1.64
N LEU A 293 31.63 -47.12 -1.58
CA LEU A 293 33.03 -47.43 -1.29
C LEU A 293 33.19 -48.16 0.05
N GLN A 294 32.41 -47.79 1.07
CA GLN A 294 32.40 -48.48 2.36
C GLN A 294 31.94 -49.94 2.22
N LYS A 295 30.85 -50.21 1.46
CA LYS A 295 30.36 -51.57 1.19
C LYS A 295 31.39 -52.40 0.43
N ASP A 296 32.03 -51.81 -0.58
CA ASP A 296 33.05 -52.49 -1.38
C ASP A 296 34.28 -52.86 -0.51
N LEU A 297 34.64 -51.99 0.44
CA LEU A 297 35.74 -52.21 1.39
C LEU A 297 35.39 -53.29 2.41
N ASP A 298 34.16 -53.30 2.95
CA ASP A 298 33.66 -54.36 3.84
C ASP A 298 33.59 -55.73 3.12
N MET A 299 33.16 -55.74 1.85
CA MET A 299 33.10 -56.95 1.03
C MET A 299 34.50 -57.50 0.71
N LYS A 300 35.45 -56.62 0.38
CA LYS A 300 36.86 -56.98 0.15
C LYS A 300 37.52 -57.50 1.44
N SER A 301 37.18 -56.94 2.59
CA SER A 301 37.64 -57.41 3.91
C SER A 301 37.18 -58.86 4.17
N LYS A 302 35.90 -59.17 3.94
CA LYS A 302 35.35 -60.54 4.06
C LYS A 302 36.03 -61.51 3.11
N MET A 303 36.17 -61.16 1.83
CA MET A 303 36.85 -61.99 0.83
C MET A 303 38.31 -62.27 1.20
N ASN A 304 39.03 -61.28 1.75
CA ASN A 304 40.39 -61.49 2.25
C ASN A 304 40.42 -62.43 3.47
N ALA A 305 39.45 -62.33 4.39
CA ALA A 305 39.37 -63.23 5.55
C ALA A 305 39.07 -64.69 5.13
N GLU A 306 38.18 -64.90 4.15
CA GLU A 306 37.91 -66.22 3.55
C GLU A 306 39.16 -66.77 2.83
N LEU A 307 39.91 -65.91 2.12
CA LEU A 307 41.17 -66.28 1.47
C LEU A 307 42.26 -66.66 2.50
N GLU A 308 42.38 -65.93 3.60
CA GLU A 308 43.27 -66.31 4.70
C GLU A 308 42.86 -67.64 5.34
N GLN A 309 41.56 -67.89 5.53
CA GLN A 309 41.06 -69.12 6.14
C GLN A 309 41.32 -70.35 5.25
N THR A 310 41.09 -70.23 3.95
CA THR A 310 41.39 -71.28 2.96
C THR A 310 42.90 -71.55 2.87
N GLN A 311 43.74 -70.52 2.84
CA GLN A 311 45.20 -70.69 2.87
C GLN A 311 45.69 -71.37 4.16
N LYS A 312 45.15 -71.02 5.33
CA LYS A 312 45.45 -71.70 6.61
C LYS A 312 45.06 -73.19 6.57
N LEU A 313 43.92 -73.52 5.97
CA LEU A 313 43.46 -74.91 5.82
C LEU A 313 44.39 -75.71 4.89
N ASP A 314 44.83 -75.11 3.77
CA ASP A 314 45.75 -75.79 2.83
C ASP A 314 47.17 -75.91 3.38
N GLN A 315 47.68 -74.93 4.13
CA GLN A 315 48.92 -75.06 4.91
C GLN A 315 48.83 -76.20 5.94
N MET A 316 47.68 -76.38 6.60
CA MET A 316 47.47 -77.49 7.53
C MET A 316 47.46 -78.86 6.82
N LYS A 317 46.83 -78.96 5.64
CA LYS A 317 46.90 -80.18 4.79
C LYS A 317 48.34 -80.49 4.37
N GLN A 318 49.08 -79.49 3.88
CA GLN A 318 50.49 -79.63 3.49
C GLN A 318 51.35 -80.07 4.70
N THR A 319 51.16 -79.46 5.86
CA THR A 319 51.87 -79.83 7.11
C THR A 319 51.60 -81.28 7.50
N ASN A 320 50.35 -81.74 7.38
CA ASN A 320 49.98 -83.14 7.68
C ASN A 320 50.58 -84.10 6.64
N MET A 321 50.59 -83.75 5.35
CA MET A 321 51.25 -84.53 4.31
C MET A 321 52.77 -84.62 4.54
N ILE A 322 53.43 -83.52 4.92
CA ILE A 322 54.85 -83.50 5.25
C ILE A 322 55.15 -84.43 6.43
N LYS A 323 54.33 -84.39 7.51
CA LYS A 323 54.47 -85.32 8.63
C LYS A 323 54.30 -86.79 8.21
N GLN A 324 53.36 -87.08 7.31
CA GLN A 324 53.16 -88.43 6.79
C GLN A 324 54.35 -88.90 5.94
N LEU A 325 54.92 -88.01 5.11
CA LEU A 325 56.13 -88.29 4.32
C LEU A 325 57.36 -88.45 5.21
N GLN A 326 57.51 -87.64 6.27
CA GLN A 326 58.56 -87.79 7.28
C GLN A 326 58.47 -89.15 7.97
N LEU A 327 57.28 -89.56 8.43
CA LEU A 327 57.09 -90.90 9.04
C LEU A 327 57.46 -92.04 8.08
N VAL A 328 57.16 -91.91 6.78
CA VAL A 328 57.56 -92.89 5.77
C VAL A 328 59.07 -92.87 5.52
N LEU A 329 59.72 -91.70 5.55
CA LEU A 329 61.18 -91.58 5.47
C LEU A 329 61.86 -92.20 6.70
N ASP A 330 61.40 -91.93 7.92
CA ASP A 330 61.91 -92.53 9.14
C ASP A 330 61.84 -94.07 9.06
N GLN A 331 60.68 -94.62 8.64
CA GLN A 331 60.49 -96.06 8.41
C GLN A 331 61.37 -96.65 7.29
N LYS A 332 61.85 -95.81 6.37
CA LYS A 332 62.77 -96.22 5.30
C LYS A 332 64.22 -96.13 5.77
N GLU A 333 64.58 -95.12 6.55
CA GLU A 333 65.89 -94.99 7.19
C GLU A 333 66.15 -96.09 8.23
N THR A 334 65.14 -96.48 9.04
CA THR A 334 65.32 -97.63 9.96
C THR A 334 65.58 -98.92 9.19
N LYS A 335 64.84 -99.16 8.10
CA LYS A 335 65.05 -100.33 7.24
C LYS A 335 66.36 -100.28 6.47
N LEU A 336 66.81 -99.09 6.05
CA LEU A 336 68.15 -98.91 5.48
C LEU A 336 69.20 -99.28 6.51
N ARG A 337 69.08 -98.78 7.75
CA ARG A 337 70.01 -99.10 8.86
C ARG A 337 70.01 -100.58 9.24
N GLU A 338 68.85 -101.25 9.22
CA GLU A 338 68.74 -102.70 9.39
C GLU A 338 69.46 -103.46 8.26
N LEU A 339 69.28 -103.04 7.01
CA LEU A 339 69.94 -103.64 5.85
C LEU A 339 71.44 -103.33 5.80
N GLU A 340 71.87 -102.13 6.19
CA GLU A 340 73.27 -101.72 6.34
C GLU A 340 73.94 -102.55 7.44
N MET A 341 73.30 -102.72 8.60
CA MET A 341 73.79 -103.60 9.66
C MET A 341 73.93 -105.05 9.16
N HIS A 342 72.96 -105.58 8.41
CA HIS A 342 73.11 -106.90 7.79
C HIS A 342 74.19 -106.93 6.70
N LEU A 343 74.44 -105.86 5.96
CA LEU A 343 75.53 -105.78 4.99
C LEU A 343 76.90 -105.72 5.66
N ASP A 344 77.04 -104.99 6.77
CA ASP A 344 78.27 -104.97 7.57
C ASP A 344 78.48 -106.32 8.31
N GLU A 345 77.41 -106.97 8.77
CA GLU A 345 77.43 -108.33 9.33
C GLU A 345 77.90 -109.36 8.28
N ASN A 346 77.36 -109.31 7.06
CA ASN A 346 77.86 -110.08 5.93
C ASN A 346 79.29 -109.68 5.52
N ARG A 347 79.71 -108.43 5.70
CA ARG A 347 81.06 -107.96 5.35
C ARG A 347 82.11 -108.42 6.35
N ILE A 348 81.75 -108.54 7.64
CA ILE A 348 82.60 -109.14 8.68
C ILE A 348 82.88 -110.63 8.36
N ASP A 349 81.95 -111.34 7.71
CA ASP A 349 82.17 -112.70 7.20
C ASP A 349 83.13 -112.77 5.99
N TYR A 350 83.46 -111.65 5.34
CA TYR A 350 84.37 -111.57 4.19
C TYR A 350 85.71 -110.84 4.47
N GLU A 351 85.94 -110.25 5.65
CA GLU A 351 87.23 -109.64 6.01
C GLU A 351 88.29 -110.67 6.50
N LYS A 352 88.40 -111.78 5.74
CA LYS A 352 89.54 -112.71 5.71
C LYS A 352 89.92 -113.05 4.25
N ASP A 353 90.48 -112.07 3.55
CA ASP A 353 91.63 -112.25 2.64
C ASP A 353 92.07 -110.89 2.03
N ASP A 354 93.22 -110.43 2.53
CA ASP A 354 94.34 -109.82 1.82
C ASP A 354 94.20 -108.68 0.75
N THR A 355 94.82 -107.56 1.15
CA THR A 355 95.77 -106.72 0.38
C THR A 355 95.32 -105.74 -0.71
N GLU A 356 95.54 -104.46 -0.38
CA GLU A 356 96.32 -103.45 -1.13
C GLU A 356 96.56 -103.62 -2.65
N ILE A 357 96.30 -102.55 -3.41
CA ILE A 357 97.30 -101.91 -4.31
C ILE A 357 96.99 -100.41 -4.46
N SER A 358 98.07 -99.64 -4.67
CA SER A 358 98.14 -98.17 -4.56
C SER A 358 97.94 -97.42 -5.90
N SER A 359 98.07 -96.07 -5.84
CA SER A 359 98.41 -95.16 -6.96
C SER A 359 97.23 -94.69 -7.86
N THR A 360 97.17 -93.51 -8.51
CA THR A 360 97.62 -92.10 -8.24
C THR A 360 96.83 -91.17 -9.21
N PHE A 361 96.99 -89.83 -9.11
CA PHE A 361 96.80 -88.83 -10.21
C PHE A 361 95.33 -88.51 -10.62
N VAL A 362 94.88 -87.27 -10.94
CA VAL A 362 95.41 -85.90 -10.78
C VAL A 362 94.24 -84.87 -10.87
N LYS A 363 94.42 -83.63 -10.38
CA LYS A 363 93.45 -82.51 -10.49
C LYS A 363 93.32 -81.94 -11.93
N PRO A 364 92.25 -81.19 -12.22
CA PRO A 364 92.46 -79.73 -12.32
C PRO A 364 91.38 -78.85 -11.65
N ASP A 365 91.76 -77.60 -11.34
CA ASP A 365 90.89 -76.44 -11.10
C ASP A 365 90.16 -76.01 -12.42
N GLU A 366 89.26 -75.04 -12.53
CA GLU A 366 89.02 -73.81 -11.75
C GLU A 366 87.62 -73.20 -12.05
N SER A 367 87.05 -72.40 -11.12
CA SER A 367 85.91 -71.47 -11.37
C SER A 367 84.55 -72.10 -11.79
N LEU A 368 83.36 -71.46 -11.77
CA LEU A 368 82.73 -70.27 -11.14
C LEU A 368 81.26 -70.71 -10.84
N ALA A 369 80.42 -70.17 -9.94
CA ALA A 369 80.47 -69.10 -8.94
C ALA A 369 79.35 -69.33 -7.86
N PHE A 370 79.21 -68.43 -6.88
CA PHE A 370 78.16 -68.44 -5.84
C PHE A 370 76.73 -68.21 -6.36
N VAL A 371 75.77 -69.06 -5.97
CA VAL A 371 74.39 -68.64 -5.60
C VAL A 371 73.87 -69.50 -4.46
N ASN A 372 73.50 -68.89 -3.34
CA ASN A 372 72.88 -69.56 -2.20
C ASN A 372 71.42 -69.93 -2.54
N ILE A 373 71.02 -71.18 -2.34
CA ILE A 373 69.62 -71.61 -2.53
C ILE A 373 68.78 -71.09 -1.35
N THR A 374 68.19 -69.92 -1.50
CA THR A 374 67.18 -69.41 -0.56
C THR A 374 65.79 -69.88 -1.00
N SER A 375 65.13 -70.63 -0.12
CA SER A 375 63.77 -71.14 -0.31
C SER A 375 62.79 -70.02 -0.68
N ARG A 376 62.07 -70.18 -1.80
CA ARG A 376 60.96 -69.29 -2.18
C ARG A 376 59.71 -69.61 -1.35
N HIS A 377 59.74 -69.26 -0.06
CA HIS A 377 58.51 -68.89 0.62
C HIS A 377 58.07 -67.52 0.07
N THR A 378 56.89 -67.46 -0.55
CA THR A 378 56.14 -66.21 -0.67
C THR A 378 55.45 -65.92 0.66
N PRO A 379 55.83 -64.87 1.41
CA PRO A 379 55.08 -64.48 2.59
C PRO A 379 53.82 -63.70 2.17
N MET A 380 52.69 -64.02 2.80
CA MET A 380 51.57 -63.08 2.83
C MET A 380 52.04 -61.78 3.50
N GLN A 381 51.76 -60.63 2.87
CA GLN A 381 51.76 -59.35 3.56
C GLN A 381 50.31 -58.99 3.90
N SER A 382 49.91 -59.21 5.15
CA SER A 382 48.70 -58.61 5.70
C SER A 382 49.05 -57.28 6.38
N VAL A 383 48.40 -56.23 5.88
CA VAL A 383 48.11 -54.95 6.56
C VAL A 383 49.30 -54.17 7.15
N THR A 384 49.67 -53.10 6.44
CA THR A 384 49.89 -51.81 7.12
C THR A 384 49.26 -50.71 6.27
N LEU A 385 48.18 -50.12 6.78
CA LEU A 385 47.57 -48.92 6.19
C LEU A 385 48.55 -47.76 6.35
N ALA A 386 49.01 -47.17 5.25
CA ALA A 386 49.75 -45.92 5.30
C ALA A 386 48.79 -44.80 5.75
N PRO A 387 49.04 -44.10 6.87
CA PRO A 387 48.27 -42.91 7.20
C PRO A 387 48.64 -41.81 6.20
N MET A 388 47.65 -41.33 5.43
CA MET A 388 47.76 -40.05 4.73
C MET A 388 48.10 -38.98 5.76
N GLN A 389 49.30 -38.42 5.70
CA GLN A 389 49.62 -37.25 6.51
C GLN A 389 48.82 -36.06 5.99
N LEU A 390 47.81 -35.65 6.76
CA LEU A 390 47.36 -34.27 6.75
C LEU A 390 48.55 -33.38 7.12
N THR A 391 49.15 -32.72 6.12
CA THR A 391 49.87 -31.47 6.37
C THR A 391 48.83 -30.39 6.63
N ALA A 392 48.56 -30.15 7.92
CA ALA A 392 47.74 -29.03 8.33
C ALA A 392 48.36 -27.71 7.86
N LEU A 393 47.49 -26.76 7.50
CA LEU A 393 47.82 -25.35 7.33
C LEU A 393 48.78 -24.88 8.43
N LYS A 394 49.93 -24.37 8.02
CA LYS A 394 50.49 -23.17 8.65
C LYS A 394 50.53 -22.07 7.61
N HIS A 395 49.74 -21.04 7.85
CA HIS A 395 49.95 -19.75 7.21
C HIS A 395 51.35 -19.24 7.58
N SER A 396 52.15 -18.90 6.58
CA SER A 396 53.06 -17.76 6.67
C SER A 396 52.75 -16.87 5.48
N THR A 397 52.45 -15.61 5.77
CA THR A 397 52.13 -14.55 4.81
C THR A 397 53.39 -13.98 4.14
N THR A 398 53.18 -12.98 3.28
CA THR A 398 54.13 -12.23 2.41
C THR A 398 54.44 -12.95 1.09
N ASP A 399 54.33 -12.31 -0.09
CA ASP A 399 54.37 -10.87 -0.37
C ASP A 399 53.09 -10.26 -0.98
N PRO A 400 52.68 -9.04 -0.53
CA PRO A 400 52.08 -8.03 -1.38
C PRO A 400 53.16 -7.16 -2.05
N VAL A 401 53.01 -6.86 -3.33
CA VAL A 401 53.92 -5.97 -4.06
C VAL A 401 53.71 -4.50 -3.65
N LEU A 402 54.77 -3.92 -3.07
CA LEU A 402 55.23 -2.51 -3.08
C LEU A 402 54.25 -1.31 -3.06
N ASN A 403 54.65 -0.34 -2.22
CA ASN A 403 54.29 1.09 -2.15
C ASN A 403 52.89 1.42 -1.57
N ARG A 404 52.76 2.22 -0.50
CA ARG A 404 53.44 3.53 -0.29
C ARG A 404 53.30 4.04 1.17
N LEU A 405 54.42 4.46 1.80
CA LEU A 405 54.65 5.52 2.84
C LEU A 405 53.60 5.73 3.99
N GLU A 406 53.91 6.04 5.26
CA GLU A 406 55.16 6.29 6.03
C GLU A 406 54.83 6.40 7.56
N LYS A 407 55.80 6.12 8.46
CA LYS A 407 56.00 6.69 9.84
C LYS A 407 54.85 6.56 10.88
N ASN A 408 55.06 6.47 12.21
CA ASN A 408 56.20 6.44 13.13
C ASN A 408 55.70 5.91 14.51
N GLY A 409 56.57 5.38 15.39
CA GLY A 409 56.28 5.32 16.84
C GLY A 409 56.73 4.07 17.60
N PHE A 410 57.82 4.18 18.37
CA PHE A 410 58.24 3.19 19.37
C PHE A 410 57.27 3.14 20.58
N THR A 411 57.11 1.98 21.22
CA THR A 411 57.75 1.68 22.53
C THR A 411 57.39 0.32 23.15
N ASN A 412 58.41 -0.24 23.82
CA ASN A 412 58.39 -1.04 25.05
C ASN A 412 57.98 -2.53 25.09
N THR A 413 58.90 -3.25 25.73
CA THR A 413 58.90 -4.66 26.13
C THR A 413 58.05 -4.93 27.38
N SER A 414 57.44 -6.11 27.46
CA SER A 414 57.44 -6.88 28.71
C SER A 414 57.27 -8.39 28.43
N SER A 415 57.92 -9.22 29.24
CA SER A 415 57.84 -10.69 29.15
C SER A 415 56.60 -11.22 29.84
N SER A 416 55.95 -12.25 29.30
CA SER A 416 55.12 -13.13 30.13
C SER A 416 55.29 -14.62 29.79
N ARG A 417 55.49 -15.38 30.88
CA ARG A 417 55.54 -16.83 31.01
C ARG A 417 54.23 -17.47 30.49
N PRO A 418 54.22 -18.71 29.96
CA PRO A 418 52.99 -19.36 29.50
C PRO A 418 51.94 -19.45 30.62
N PRO A 419 50.64 -19.30 30.31
CA PRO A 419 49.59 -19.25 31.32
C PRO A 419 49.40 -20.61 31.99
N SER A 420 49.25 -20.60 33.32
CA SER A 420 48.83 -21.78 34.08
C SER A 420 47.44 -22.24 33.62
N ALA A 421 47.18 -23.55 33.66
CA ALA A 421 45.90 -24.16 33.24
C ALA A 421 44.67 -23.55 33.96
N ALA A 422 44.84 -23.03 35.17
CA ALA A 422 43.80 -22.30 35.91
C ALA A 422 43.41 -20.96 35.24
N ASN A 423 44.36 -20.25 34.64
CA ASN A 423 44.05 -19.04 33.85
C ASN A 423 43.38 -19.41 32.53
N ALA A 424 43.84 -20.46 31.85
CA ALA A 424 43.21 -20.92 30.60
C ALA A 424 41.73 -21.29 30.80
N LYS A 425 41.40 -21.94 31.93
CA LYS A 425 40.02 -22.27 32.28
C LYS A 425 39.16 -21.03 32.57
N ARG A 426 39.67 -20.08 33.37
CA ARG A 426 38.99 -18.79 33.61
C ARG A 426 38.77 -17.98 32.33
N THR A 427 39.74 -17.97 31.41
CA THR A 427 39.57 -17.30 30.11
C THR A 427 38.56 -17.99 29.19
N SER A 428 38.32 -19.30 29.35
CA SER A 428 37.22 -19.99 28.67
C SER A 428 35.87 -19.54 29.25
N GLU A 429 35.73 -19.60 30.57
CA GLU A 429 34.51 -19.21 31.29
C GLU A 429 34.12 -17.74 31.01
N ASP A 430 35.09 -16.82 30.96
CA ASP A 430 34.89 -15.42 30.55
C ASP A 430 34.45 -15.26 29.09
N ASN A 431 34.91 -16.12 28.18
CA ASN A 431 34.52 -16.09 26.77
C ASN A 431 33.11 -16.67 26.57
N ASP A 432 32.77 -17.73 27.31
CA ASP A 432 31.43 -18.32 27.31
C ASP A 432 30.39 -17.31 27.84
N LEU A 433 30.70 -16.60 28.93
CA LEU A 433 29.87 -15.51 29.46
C LEU A 433 29.70 -14.34 28.46
N LYS A 434 30.75 -13.99 27.70
CA LYS A 434 30.64 -12.98 26.62
C LYS A 434 29.75 -13.46 25.48
N CYS A 435 29.84 -14.73 25.08
CA CYS A 435 28.97 -15.29 24.05
C CYS A 435 27.50 -15.27 24.49
N ILE A 436 27.22 -15.64 25.75
CA ILE A 436 25.87 -15.59 26.33
C ILE A 436 25.34 -14.15 26.38
N ASN A 437 26.14 -13.19 26.85
CA ASN A 437 25.73 -11.78 26.88
C ASN A 437 25.46 -11.23 25.48
N SER A 438 26.28 -11.55 24.48
CA SER A 438 26.06 -11.14 23.09
C SER A 438 24.77 -11.75 22.52
N ALA A 439 24.48 -13.02 22.81
CA ALA A 439 23.21 -13.65 22.41
C ALA A 439 21.99 -13.00 23.09
N LEU A 440 22.10 -12.64 24.38
CA LEU A 440 21.06 -11.92 25.12
C LEU A 440 20.85 -10.49 24.59
N GLU A 441 21.91 -9.79 24.18
CA GLU A 441 21.80 -8.48 23.52
C GLU A 441 21.06 -8.56 22.18
N VAL A 442 21.35 -9.60 21.38
CA VAL A 442 20.65 -9.85 20.10
C VAL A 442 19.16 -10.11 20.32
N GLU A 443 18.79 -10.98 21.26
CA GLU A 443 17.37 -11.24 21.57
C GLU A 443 16.69 -10.03 22.23
N ARG A 444 17.38 -9.25 23.06
CA ARG A 444 16.87 -7.96 23.56
C ARG A 444 16.56 -6.99 22.43
N ASN A 445 17.47 -6.85 21.47
CA ASN A 445 17.27 -5.97 20.32
C ASN A 445 16.11 -6.46 19.43
N ARG A 446 16.00 -7.78 19.20
CA ARG A 446 14.89 -8.42 18.50
C ARG A 446 13.54 -8.17 19.18
N LEU A 447 13.48 -8.23 20.51
CA LEU A 447 12.30 -7.90 21.30
C LEU A 447 11.94 -6.41 21.19
N VAL A 448 12.92 -5.51 21.18
CA VAL A 448 12.71 -4.08 20.94
C VAL A 448 12.13 -3.83 19.54
N ASP A 449 12.65 -4.46 18.50
CA ASP A 449 12.11 -4.36 17.13
C ASP A 449 10.69 -4.91 17.01
N PHE A 450 10.38 -5.98 17.75
CA PHE A 450 9.04 -6.55 17.84
C PHE A 450 8.07 -5.58 18.54
N ILE A 451 8.47 -4.98 19.66
CA ILE A 451 7.68 -3.96 20.37
C ILE A 451 7.44 -2.74 19.46
N GLN A 452 8.47 -2.23 18.78
CA GLN A 452 8.31 -1.12 17.82
C GLN A 452 7.35 -1.47 16.68
N THR A 453 7.39 -2.72 16.19
CA THR A 453 6.48 -3.20 15.15
C THR A 453 5.04 -3.28 15.65
N LEU A 454 4.83 -3.78 16.87
CA LEU A 454 3.51 -3.80 17.51
C LEU A 454 2.98 -2.39 17.77
N GLN A 455 3.83 -1.47 18.23
CA GLN A 455 3.46 -0.09 18.52
C GLN A 455 3.06 0.66 17.24
N LYS A 456 3.86 0.56 16.16
CA LYS A 456 3.47 1.08 14.82
C LYS A 456 2.15 0.48 14.31
N ARG A 457 1.86 -0.79 14.63
CA ARG A 457 0.61 -1.45 14.25
C ARG A 457 -0.58 -0.95 15.08
N LEU A 458 -0.37 -0.67 16.36
CA LEU A 458 -1.34 -0.04 17.25
C LEU A 458 -1.65 1.41 16.82
N ASP A 459 -0.63 2.20 16.51
CA ASP A 459 -0.77 3.59 16.05
C ASP A 459 -1.56 3.66 14.73
N ASN A 460 -1.28 2.75 13.79
CA ASN A 460 -2.03 2.62 12.54
C ASN A 460 -3.50 2.20 12.79
N ALA A 461 -3.75 1.27 13.73
CA ALA A 461 -5.10 0.89 14.12
C ALA A 461 -5.87 2.07 14.74
N ASN A 462 -5.23 2.85 15.63
CA ASN A 462 -5.81 4.04 16.24
C ASN A 462 -6.12 5.12 15.19
N SER A 463 -5.20 5.40 14.27
CA SER A 463 -5.43 6.32 13.15
C SER A 463 -6.63 5.89 12.30
N GLN A 464 -6.78 4.59 12.04
CA GLN A 464 -7.92 4.02 11.30
C GLN A 464 -9.26 4.04 12.07
N ILE A 465 -9.23 4.12 13.40
CA ILE A 465 -10.42 4.34 14.23
C ILE A 465 -10.84 5.80 14.13
N VAL A 466 -9.93 6.74 14.36
CA VAL A 466 -10.17 8.19 14.25
C VAL A 466 -10.70 8.56 12.85
N ASP A 467 -10.13 8.01 11.79
CA ASP A 467 -10.62 8.20 10.42
C ASP A 467 -12.07 7.70 10.20
N ARG A 468 -12.48 6.64 10.90
CA ARG A 468 -13.85 6.11 10.83
C ARG A 468 -14.81 6.92 11.69
N GLU A 469 -14.39 7.42 12.84
CA GLU A 469 -15.18 8.33 13.68
C GLU A 469 -15.43 9.67 12.96
N ASN A 470 -14.41 10.25 12.32
CA ASN A 470 -14.56 11.46 11.52
C ASN A 470 -15.57 11.26 10.37
N LYS A 471 -15.50 10.12 9.66
CA LYS A 471 -16.49 9.77 8.62
C LYS A 471 -17.89 9.58 9.20
N LEU A 472 -18.02 8.97 10.38
CA LEU A 472 -19.31 8.83 11.08
C LEU A 472 -19.91 10.20 11.43
N ILE A 473 -19.09 11.12 11.95
CA ILE A 473 -19.49 12.50 12.27
C ILE A 473 -19.93 13.25 11.00
N GLU A 474 -19.21 13.09 9.89
CA GLU A 474 -19.57 13.71 8.61
C GLU A 474 -20.88 13.13 8.04
N GLN A 475 -21.08 11.81 8.09
CA GLN A 475 -22.35 11.18 7.71
C GLN A 475 -23.52 11.64 8.59
N ARG A 476 -23.31 11.81 9.90
CA ARG A 476 -24.33 12.41 10.81
C ARG A 476 -24.67 13.84 10.40
N LYS A 477 -23.67 14.68 10.08
CA LYS A 477 -23.89 16.06 9.58
C LYS A 477 -24.66 16.09 8.26
N VAL A 478 -24.41 15.12 7.36
CA VAL A 478 -25.16 14.98 6.10
C VAL A 478 -26.60 14.55 6.37
N ASN A 479 -26.84 13.57 7.25
CA ASN A 479 -28.19 13.14 7.63
C ASN A 479 -29.02 14.30 8.22
N VAL A 480 -28.47 15.08 9.16
CA VAL A 480 -29.17 16.24 9.75
C VAL A 480 -29.55 17.28 8.67
N ARG A 481 -28.71 17.49 7.66
CA ARG A 481 -29.06 18.36 6.51
C ARG A 481 -30.18 17.77 5.66
N LEU A 482 -30.12 16.48 5.36
CA LEU A 482 -31.16 15.78 4.59
C LEU A 482 -32.50 15.74 5.33
N GLU A 483 -32.49 15.56 6.65
CA GLU A 483 -33.69 15.65 7.50
C GLU A 483 -34.27 17.07 7.45
N LYS A 484 -33.45 18.12 7.64
CA LYS A 484 -33.89 19.51 7.53
C LYS A 484 -34.46 19.85 6.15
N ASP A 485 -33.87 19.34 5.07
CA ASP A 485 -34.38 19.57 3.72
C ASP A 485 -35.63 18.73 3.41
N MET A 486 -35.75 17.51 3.96
CA MET A 486 -36.99 16.73 3.91
C MET A 486 -38.14 17.42 4.66
N ASP A 487 -37.87 18.04 5.81
CA ASP A 487 -38.90 18.72 6.60
C ASP A 487 -39.34 20.04 5.95
N LYS A 488 -38.43 20.80 5.32
CA LYS A 488 -38.81 21.91 4.41
C LYS A 488 -39.76 21.42 3.31
N VAL A 489 -39.41 20.34 2.61
CA VAL A 489 -40.24 19.78 1.52
C VAL A 489 -41.61 19.32 2.03
N LYS A 490 -41.69 18.75 3.25
CA LYS A 490 -42.98 18.41 3.89
C LYS A 490 -43.81 19.67 4.21
N LEU A 491 -43.17 20.73 4.73
CA LEU A 491 -43.83 22.00 5.03
C LEU A 491 -44.34 22.68 3.75
N ASP A 492 -43.54 22.70 2.69
CA ASP A 492 -43.95 23.23 1.37
C ASP A 492 -45.12 22.43 0.78
N LEU A 493 -45.08 21.09 0.87
CA LEU A 493 -46.19 20.21 0.45
C LEU A 493 -47.48 20.47 1.25
N ASN A 494 -47.39 20.75 2.56
CA ASN A 494 -48.54 21.10 3.38
C ASN A 494 -49.06 22.52 3.09
N ASN A 495 -48.17 23.47 2.83
CA ASN A 495 -48.54 24.83 2.38
C ASN A 495 -49.25 24.82 1.01
N VAL A 496 -48.83 23.96 0.08
CA VAL A 496 -49.52 23.78 -1.21
C VAL A 496 -50.93 23.19 -0.99
N LYS A 497 -51.10 22.19 -0.13
CA LYS A 497 -52.42 21.61 0.21
C LYS A 497 -53.38 22.62 0.87
N ASN A 498 -52.86 23.55 1.68
CA ASN A 498 -53.66 24.61 2.29
C ASN A 498 -54.10 25.70 1.30
N ARG A 499 -53.42 25.85 0.15
CA ARG A 499 -53.80 26.85 -0.89
C ARG A 499 -54.92 26.38 -1.82
N THR A 500 -55.24 25.08 -1.86
CA THR A 500 -56.29 24.53 -2.75
C THR A 500 -57.72 24.64 -2.22
N VAL A 501 -57.95 25.20 -1.03
CA VAL A 501 -59.28 25.23 -0.37
C VAL A 501 -60.02 26.58 -0.46
N LYS A 502 -59.41 27.64 -1.05
CA LYS A 502 -60.09 28.93 -1.28
C LYS A 502 -59.95 29.43 -2.72
N GLY A 503 -60.91 29.05 -3.56
CA GLY A 503 -61.11 29.65 -4.88
C GLY A 503 -62.55 30.10 -5.11
N ARG A 504 -62.80 31.42 -5.03
CA ARG A 504 -63.91 32.09 -5.76
C ARG A 504 -63.73 33.62 -5.81
N GLY A 505 -63.52 34.16 -7.02
CA GLY A 505 -63.44 35.60 -7.32
C GLY A 505 -62.09 36.27 -6.92
N THR A 506 -61.59 37.30 -7.61
CA THR A 506 -62.08 38.07 -8.77
C THR A 506 -60.88 38.74 -9.50
N VAL A 507 -60.96 38.86 -10.83
CA VAL A 507 -60.19 39.67 -11.84
C VAL A 507 -58.90 40.42 -11.39
N PRO A 508 -57.77 40.32 -12.13
CA PRO A 508 -56.51 41.01 -11.81
C PRO A 508 -56.48 42.49 -12.23
N SER A 509 -55.74 43.32 -11.48
CA SER A 509 -55.34 44.67 -11.85
C SER A 509 -53.85 44.94 -11.55
N LEU A 510 -53.30 45.99 -12.18
CA LEU A 510 -51.85 46.24 -12.36
C LEU A 510 -51.01 46.31 -11.07
N PRO A 511 -49.71 45.96 -11.14
CA PRO A 511 -48.81 46.03 -10.00
C PRO A 511 -48.44 47.48 -9.66
N LYS A 512 -48.66 47.88 -8.39
CA LYS A 512 -48.00 49.03 -7.78
C LYS A 512 -46.96 48.55 -6.78
N SER A 513 -45.77 49.15 -6.85
CA SER A 513 -44.64 48.89 -5.97
C SER A 513 -44.97 49.22 -4.51
N VAL A 514 -44.92 48.22 -3.62
CA VAL A 514 -44.85 48.43 -2.17
C VAL A 514 -43.84 47.45 -1.55
N SER A 515 -42.76 48.03 -1.02
CA SER A 515 -41.91 47.55 0.08
C SER A 515 -41.88 46.04 0.41
N MET A 516 -40.80 45.37 0.01
CA MET A 516 -40.36 44.13 0.67
C MET A 516 -39.73 44.47 2.03
N MET A 517 -40.54 44.59 3.07
CA MET A 517 -40.13 44.41 4.47
C MET A 517 -41.30 43.91 5.30
N SER A 518 -41.31 42.61 5.63
CA SER A 518 -41.88 41.99 6.86
C SER A 518 -42.13 40.48 6.63
N ASP A 519 -41.08 39.66 6.76
CA ASP A 519 -41.24 38.24 7.07
C ASP A 519 -40.34 37.92 8.27
N SER A 520 -40.64 38.59 9.39
CA SER A 520 -39.97 38.43 10.68
C SER A 520 -40.88 37.67 11.64
N ARG A 521 -41.10 36.40 11.32
CA ARG A 521 -41.61 35.38 12.24
C ARG A 521 -40.75 34.11 12.12
N GLU A 522 -39.49 34.24 12.54
CA GLU A 522 -38.75 33.06 13.05
C GLU A 522 -39.63 32.43 14.14
N THR A 523 -39.90 31.13 14.05
CA THR A 523 -40.70 30.44 15.07
C THR A 523 -39.88 30.32 16.36
N ILE A 524 -40.56 30.17 17.51
CA ILE A 524 -39.88 30.00 18.81
C ILE A 524 -38.90 28.82 18.75
N GLU A 525 -39.32 27.72 18.10
CA GLU A 525 -38.49 26.52 17.85
C GLU A 525 -37.23 26.81 17.01
N GLU A 526 -37.31 27.71 16.02
CA GLU A 526 -36.14 28.08 15.19
C GLU A 526 -35.16 28.97 15.97
N LEU A 527 -35.67 29.86 16.84
CA LEU A 527 -34.86 30.63 17.77
C LEU A 527 -34.19 29.75 18.83
N GLU A 528 -34.91 28.77 19.40
CA GLU A 528 -34.38 27.80 20.36
C GLU A 528 -33.29 26.92 19.73
N MET A 529 -33.52 26.38 18.52
CA MET A 529 -32.50 25.64 17.76
C MET A 529 -31.26 26.52 17.48
N ARG A 530 -31.46 27.79 17.10
CA ARG A 530 -30.35 28.71 16.80
C ARG A 530 -29.56 29.08 18.07
N LEU A 531 -30.23 29.22 19.21
CA LEU A 531 -29.61 29.48 20.51
C LEU A 531 -28.85 28.24 21.01
N SER A 532 -29.41 27.03 20.84
CA SER A 532 -28.74 25.76 21.12
C SER A 532 -27.47 25.58 20.28
N LEU A 533 -27.53 25.78 18.96
CA LEU A 533 -26.35 25.73 18.09
C LEU A 533 -25.27 26.76 18.48
N LYS A 534 -25.69 27.96 18.90
CA LYS A 534 -24.75 29.00 19.36
C LYS A 534 -24.18 28.71 20.75
N ALA A 535 -24.88 27.96 21.60
CA ALA A 535 -24.34 27.45 22.86
C ALA A 535 -23.28 26.35 22.60
N GLU A 536 -23.58 25.38 21.73
CA GLU A 536 -22.63 24.34 21.31
C GLU A 536 -21.36 24.93 20.68
N GLU A 537 -21.49 25.91 19.78
CA GLU A 537 -20.35 26.61 19.19
C GLU A 537 -19.50 27.35 20.24
N ASN A 538 -20.14 27.98 21.22
CA ASN A 538 -19.45 28.70 22.30
C ASN A 538 -18.72 27.73 23.24
N ASP A 539 -19.32 26.59 23.59
CA ASP A 539 -18.67 25.56 24.41
C ASP A 539 -17.54 24.83 23.65
N ALA A 540 -17.69 24.62 22.34
CA ALA A 540 -16.59 24.15 21.49
C ALA A 540 -15.42 25.15 21.46
N LEU A 541 -15.69 26.45 21.36
CA LEU A 541 -14.67 27.50 21.42
C LEU A 541 -13.99 27.58 22.79
N LYS A 542 -14.74 27.48 23.90
CA LYS A 542 -14.17 27.41 25.27
C LYS A 542 -13.24 26.21 25.43
N ASN A 543 -13.65 25.04 24.95
CA ASN A 543 -12.84 23.82 25.01
C ASN A 543 -11.57 23.93 24.16
N ALA A 544 -11.66 24.52 22.97
CA ALA A 544 -10.50 24.80 22.12
C ALA A 544 -9.54 25.81 22.75
N MET A 545 -10.06 26.89 23.35
CA MET A 545 -9.25 27.87 24.10
C MET A 545 -8.57 27.24 25.31
N LYS A 546 -9.27 26.38 26.07
CA LYS A 546 -8.69 25.66 27.20
C LYS A 546 -7.57 24.72 26.74
N SER A 547 -7.81 23.89 25.73
CA SER A 547 -6.78 23.00 25.19
C SER A 547 -5.57 23.75 24.64
N MET A 548 -5.76 24.96 24.08
CA MET A 548 -4.67 25.82 23.66
C MET A 548 -3.90 26.44 24.84
N LEU A 549 -4.59 26.77 25.94
CA LEU A 549 -3.97 27.23 27.17
C LEU A 549 -3.12 26.12 27.80
N ASP A 550 -3.71 24.92 27.97
CA ASP A 550 -3.03 23.74 28.52
C ASP A 550 -1.74 23.43 27.72
N ALA A 551 -1.81 23.42 26.38
CA ALA A 551 -0.64 23.24 25.50
C ALA A 551 0.41 24.36 25.63
N LYS A 552 -0.01 25.61 25.90
CA LYS A 552 0.92 26.73 26.13
C LYS A 552 1.57 26.67 27.51
N GLU A 553 0.90 26.12 28.52
CA GLU A 553 1.49 25.82 29.82
C GLU A 553 2.53 24.69 29.72
N GLU A 554 2.26 23.65 28.91
CA GLU A 554 3.24 22.59 28.61
C GLU A 554 4.47 23.12 27.86
N ASP A 555 4.29 23.94 26.80
CA ASP A 555 5.38 24.62 26.10
C ASP A 555 6.25 25.44 27.07
N LEU A 556 5.62 26.22 27.96
CA LEU A 556 6.30 27.07 28.93
C LEU A 556 7.03 26.26 30.02
N LYS A 557 6.47 25.10 30.41
CA LYS A 557 7.13 24.16 31.32
C LYS A 557 8.38 23.57 30.68
N LEU A 558 8.29 23.10 29.44
CA LEU A 558 9.44 22.56 28.68
C LEU A 558 10.53 23.63 28.44
N TYR A 559 10.12 24.87 28.18
CA TYR A 559 11.04 26.01 28.06
C TYR A 559 11.78 26.31 29.38
N ASN A 560 11.08 26.27 30.51
CA ASN A 560 11.71 26.41 31.83
C ASN A 560 12.66 25.25 32.16
N GLU A 561 12.28 24.01 31.83
CA GLU A 561 13.12 22.82 32.03
C GLU A 561 14.39 22.86 31.16
N THR A 562 14.29 23.25 29.90
CA THR A 562 15.45 23.43 29.02
C THR A 562 16.34 24.59 29.47
N ILE A 563 15.77 25.72 29.93
CA ILE A 563 16.55 26.78 30.58
C ILE A 563 17.30 26.24 31.81
N GLN A 564 16.65 25.45 32.66
CA GLN A 564 17.28 24.92 33.86
C GLN A 564 18.41 23.94 33.52
N SER A 565 18.19 23.04 32.56
CA SER A 565 19.23 22.14 32.03
C SER A 565 20.43 22.91 31.47
N VAL A 566 20.20 23.98 30.70
CA VAL A 566 21.28 24.85 30.18
C VAL A 566 22.03 25.57 31.31
N LYS A 567 21.32 26.05 32.34
CA LYS A 567 21.96 26.62 33.55
C LYS A 567 22.81 25.58 34.28
N ASP A 568 22.32 24.37 34.45
CA ASP A 568 23.01 23.31 35.17
C ASP A 568 24.27 22.86 34.41
N ILE A 569 24.18 22.70 33.09
CA ILE A 569 25.34 22.46 32.20
C ILE A 569 26.37 23.60 32.30
N PHE A 570 25.91 24.86 32.31
CA PHE A 570 26.79 26.02 32.42
C PHE A 570 27.47 26.12 33.80
N LEU A 571 26.73 25.85 34.87
CA LEU A 571 27.26 25.78 36.25
C LEU A 571 28.27 24.63 36.40
N GLN A 572 27.97 23.46 35.82
CA GLN A 572 28.90 22.34 35.75
C GLN A 572 30.17 22.71 34.98
N GLY A 573 30.04 23.41 33.84
CA GLY A 573 31.17 23.96 33.09
C GLY A 573 32.04 24.91 33.93
N ILE A 574 31.44 25.84 34.68
CA ILE A 574 32.16 26.73 35.60
C ILE A 574 32.83 25.95 36.74
N GLN A 575 32.17 24.93 37.30
CA GLN A 575 32.74 24.08 38.34
C GLN A 575 33.95 23.28 37.83
N HIS A 576 33.94 22.81 36.58
CA HIS A 576 35.10 22.18 35.95
C HIS A 576 36.22 23.19 35.60
N TYR A 577 35.89 24.46 35.37
CA TYR A 577 36.89 25.50 35.07
C TYR A 577 37.62 26.03 36.32
N LYS A 578 36.95 26.09 37.48
CA LYS A 578 37.54 26.57 38.74
C LYS A 578 38.79 25.81 39.25
N PRO A 579 38.88 24.46 39.26
CA PRO A 579 40.05 23.75 39.78
C PRO A 579 41.34 23.94 38.96
N LEU A 580 41.23 24.47 37.73
CA LEU A 580 42.38 24.78 36.87
C LEU A 580 43.05 26.12 37.19
N GLN A 581 42.44 26.99 38.00
CA GLN A 581 43.03 28.27 38.41
C GLN A 581 43.61 28.26 39.84
N THR A 582 43.08 27.45 40.75
CA THR A 582 43.56 27.40 42.15
C THR A 582 44.88 26.64 42.34
N THR A 583 45.33 25.89 41.34
CA THR A 583 46.58 25.10 41.37
C THR A 583 47.80 25.82 40.76
N ARG A 584 47.69 27.11 40.42
CA ARG A 584 48.80 27.95 39.90
C ARG A 584 49.21 29.12 40.81
N GLY A 585 48.87 29.06 42.10
CA GLY A 585 49.14 30.15 43.06
C GLY A 585 49.48 29.66 44.47
N SER A 586 50.57 28.90 44.61
CA SER A 586 51.24 28.66 45.89
C SER A 586 52.70 28.23 45.66
N THR A 587 53.53 29.26 45.47
CA THR A 587 54.98 29.28 45.76
C THR A 587 55.19 30.38 46.78
#